data_AF-A0A3D0PWR4-F1
#
_entry.id   AF-A0A3D0PWR4-F1
#
_cell.length_a   1.000
_cell.length_b   1.000
_cell.length_c   1.000
_cell.angle_alpha   90.00
_cell.angle_beta   90.00
_cell.angle_gamma   90.00
#
_symmetry.space_group_name_H-M   'P 1'
#
loop_
_entity.id
_entity.type
_entity.pdbx_description
1 polymer ?
#
loop_
_entity_poly.entity_id
_entity_poly.type
_entity_poly.pdbx_seq_one_letter_code
_entity_poly.pdbx_strand_id
1 'polypeptide(L)'
;MNLLGVIGTYGNVAVDTAVRNTEYVLERLGLRHIPVMRGSAHPSWARCFVPDAGCAQFHGIDGLGGFGPVPLGSTADFLSTDSSSSVDRADCAQSTDRGRIIGDRPIRTIRLSPMENGGELFSIGGYPLHDIHANPSIDDFSFSFAFAADGDVDTNGTAGNTDIDDDGDIPEGVRFLIDQIRRFGRDVTVVATGPLTDIDMAIAEAPDITRNLRLVMMGGSLTQEGNCWDLTAETNMIQDPEAADRVFHSGADITMVGLDVTHQCLLGGTATRRWRDAASLRGQSSEAHRRAPAASSPSSAQSETFAQPTSSKVSAQSKASVTSPAPTPSAASTPSPQRMFSPQTLRFLADIADFSIAANLKADARLFSAGMPLHDPLAAAVAVDPTLVSCIDLPMKVETQTGDFHGTRGRTIGDPEGLINPGAPRVHVALNVDAERFLDEFSTRIAGN
;
A
#
# COMPACT_ATOMS: atom_id res chain seq x y z
N MET A 1 -3.24 -17.59 1.92
CA MET A 1 -3.24 -16.56 0.88
C MET A 1 -1.85 -16.46 0.27
N ASN A 2 -1.75 -16.26 -1.04
CA ASN A 2 -0.49 -16.01 -1.74
C ASN A 2 -0.57 -14.61 -2.38
N LEU A 3 0.37 -13.72 -2.07
CA LEU A 3 0.38 -12.37 -2.64
C LEU A 3 1.03 -12.45 -4.03
N LEU A 4 0.23 -12.21 -5.07
CA LEU A 4 0.66 -12.39 -6.47
C LEU A 4 1.52 -11.24 -6.99
N GLY A 5 1.29 -10.03 -6.49
CA GLY A 5 1.95 -8.80 -6.90
C GLY A 5 1.37 -7.60 -6.17
N VAL A 6 2.03 -6.46 -6.25
CA VAL A 6 1.56 -5.18 -5.70
C VAL A 6 1.59 -4.12 -6.80
N ILE A 7 0.50 -3.38 -6.94
CA ILE A 7 0.41 -2.27 -7.89
C ILE A 7 0.58 -0.97 -7.10
N GLY A 8 1.61 -0.19 -7.41
CA GLY A 8 1.78 1.15 -6.88
C GLY A 8 0.94 2.13 -7.69
N THR A 9 0.03 2.84 -7.04
CA THR A 9 -0.82 3.88 -7.65
C THR A 9 -0.55 5.24 -7.01
N TYR A 10 -1.16 6.30 -7.54
CA TYR A 10 -1.06 7.64 -6.96
C TYR A 10 -2.00 7.83 -5.75
N GLY A 11 -1.76 8.86 -4.94
CA GLY A 11 -2.67 9.25 -3.86
C GLY A 11 -1.94 9.91 -2.71
N ASN A 12 -1.62 9.16 -1.66
CA ASN A 12 -0.82 9.69 -0.54
C ASN A 12 0.53 10.27 -1.01
N VAL A 13 1.08 9.69 -2.09
CA VAL A 13 2.27 10.15 -2.80
C VAL A 13 2.08 9.96 -4.31
N ALA A 14 2.99 10.49 -5.12
CA ALA A 14 3.00 10.22 -6.55
C ALA A 14 3.31 8.74 -6.83
N VAL A 15 2.83 8.23 -7.96
CA VAL A 15 2.91 6.81 -8.33
C VAL A 15 4.35 6.25 -8.28
N ASP A 16 5.35 7.00 -8.75
CA ASP A 16 6.74 6.52 -8.76
C ASP A 16 7.31 6.41 -7.34
N THR A 17 6.89 7.30 -6.43
CA THR A 17 7.23 7.22 -5.01
C THR A 17 6.52 6.02 -4.37
N ALA A 18 5.25 5.77 -4.71
CA ALA A 18 4.51 4.61 -4.21
C ALA A 18 5.15 3.28 -4.63
N VAL A 19 5.55 3.14 -5.89
CA VAL A 19 6.28 1.96 -6.41
C VAL A 19 7.59 1.77 -5.64
N ARG A 20 8.42 2.81 -5.53
CA ARG A 20 9.69 2.76 -4.80
C ARG A 20 9.52 2.39 -3.33
N ASN A 21 8.53 2.97 -2.67
CA ASN A 21 8.22 2.66 -1.27
C ASN A 21 7.78 1.21 -1.11
N THR A 22 6.96 0.71 -2.04
CA THR A 22 6.49 -0.67 -2.04
C THR A 22 7.66 -1.64 -2.17
N GLU A 23 8.55 -1.43 -3.13
CA GLU A 23 9.76 -2.23 -3.30
C GLU A 23 10.63 -2.23 -2.03
N TYR A 24 10.82 -1.06 -1.43
CA TYR A 24 11.60 -0.90 -0.21
C TYR A 24 10.99 -1.62 1.00
N VAL A 25 9.66 -1.54 1.16
CA VAL A 25 8.95 -2.26 2.22
C VAL A 25 9.03 -3.77 1.97
N LEU A 26 8.77 -4.25 0.75
CA LEU A 26 8.88 -5.67 0.41
C LEU A 26 10.30 -6.19 0.64
N GLU A 27 11.33 -5.41 0.32
CA GLU A 27 12.71 -5.72 0.65
C GLU A 27 12.91 -5.94 2.16
N ARG A 28 12.44 -5.01 2.99
CA ARG A 28 12.55 -5.11 4.46
C ARG A 28 11.75 -6.28 5.04
N LEU A 29 10.68 -6.68 4.36
CA LEU A 29 9.90 -7.86 4.70
C LEU A 29 10.53 -9.16 4.13
N GLY A 30 11.61 -9.09 3.35
CA GLY A 30 12.21 -10.25 2.68
C GLY A 30 11.33 -10.84 1.57
N LEU A 31 10.51 -10.01 0.93
CA LEU A 31 9.50 -10.35 -0.07
C LEU A 31 9.84 -9.81 -1.47
N ARG A 32 11.12 -9.59 -1.78
CA ARG A 32 11.58 -9.09 -3.10
C ARG A 32 11.18 -9.95 -4.31
N HIS A 33 10.68 -11.16 -4.08
CA HIS A 33 10.18 -12.04 -5.14
C HIS A 33 8.77 -11.68 -5.61
N ILE A 34 8.06 -10.83 -4.87
CA ILE A 34 6.73 -10.33 -5.23
C ILE A 34 6.93 -9.17 -6.21
N PRO A 35 6.34 -9.23 -7.43
CA PRO A 35 6.48 -8.17 -8.40
C PRO A 35 5.77 -6.90 -7.92
N VAL A 36 6.38 -5.75 -8.22
CA VAL A 36 5.78 -4.42 -8.03
C VAL A 36 5.60 -3.82 -9.42
N MET A 37 4.38 -3.38 -9.72
CA MET A 37 4.05 -2.80 -11.02
C MET A 37 3.55 -1.38 -10.84
N ARG A 38 3.81 -0.54 -11.85
CA ARG A 38 3.30 0.82 -11.89
C ARG A 38 1.84 0.82 -12.38
N GLY A 39 0.96 1.43 -11.59
CA GLY A 39 -0.43 1.71 -11.96
C GLY A 39 -0.58 3.09 -12.60
N SER A 40 -1.78 3.64 -12.48
CA SER A 40 -2.12 4.97 -12.98
C SER A 40 -1.34 6.06 -12.26
N ALA A 41 -1.02 7.14 -12.99
CA ALA A 41 -0.26 8.27 -12.46
C ALA A 41 -1.14 9.45 -12.02
N HIS A 42 -2.41 9.47 -12.43
CA HIS A 42 -3.35 10.56 -12.19
C HIS A 42 -4.79 10.05 -12.24
N PRO A 43 -5.76 10.82 -11.70
CA PRO A 43 -7.16 10.43 -11.77
C PRO A 43 -7.72 10.50 -13.18
N SER A 44 -8.84 9.82 -13.39
CA SER A 44 -9.53 9.70 -14.68
C SER A 44 -10.03 11.03 -15.24
N TRP A 45 -10.21 12.04 -14.37
CA TRP A 45 -10.72 13.36 -14.73
C TRP A 45 -9.65 14.44 -14.88
N ALA A 46 -8.37 14.15 -14.57
CA ALA A 46 -7.27 15.12 -14.65
C ALA A 46 -6.09 14.59 -15.48
N ARG A 47 -5.24 15.50 -15.97
CA ARG A 47 -4.03 15.15 -16.76
C ARG A 47 -2.80 14.83 -15.91
N CYS A 48 -2.79 15.27 -14.66
CA CYS A 48 -1.68 15.04 -13.75
C CYS A 48 -2.19 15.00 -12.31
N PHE A 49 -1.37 14.44 -11.43
CA PHE A 49 -1.62 14.40 -10.00
C PHE A 49 -0.47 15.06 -9.25
N VAL A 50 -0.82 15.84 -8.23
CA VAL A 50 0.14 16.43 -7.30
C VAL A 50 -0.27 15.98 -5.90
N PRO A 51 0.62 15.34 -5.12
CA PRO A 51 0.31 14.91 -3.76
C PRO A 51 -0.15 16.07 -2.88
N ASP A 52 -1.19 15.82 -2.09
CA ASP A 52 -1.75 16.79 -1.16
C ASP A 52 -0.84 17.03 0.05
N ALA A 53 -0.74 18.29 0.49
CA ALA A 53 0.02 18.64 1.69
C ALA A 53 -0.62 18.08 2.97
N GLY A 54 -1.96 17.95 3.00
CA GLY A 54 -2.68 17.27 4.08
C GLY A 54 -2.31 15.80 4.17
N CYS A 55 -2.21 15.08 3.06
CA CYS A 55 -1.71 13.69 3.05
C CYS A 55 -0.29 13.58 3.63
N ALA A 56 0.60 14.50 3.27
CA ALA A 56 1.97 14.53 3.80
C ALA A 56 2.03 14.73 5.33
N GLN A 57 1.00 15.30 5.96
CA GLN A 57 0.90 15.38 7.42
C GLN A 57 0.79 13.99 8.08
N PHE A 58 0.09 13.05 7.44
CA PHE A 58 -0.17 11.70 7.97
C PHE A 58 0.87 10.68 7.52
N HIS A 59 1.46 10.89 6.34
CA HIS A 59 2.35 9.92 5.69
C HIS A 59 3.80 10.40 5.55
N GLY A 60 4.10 11.66 5.90
CA GLY A 60 5.38 12.28 5.56
C GLY A 60 5.48 12.62 4.07
N ILE A 61 6.44 13.47 3.71
CA ILE A 61 6.66 13.87 2.30
C ILE A 61 7.11 12.69 1.43
N ASP A 62 7.72 11.67 2.04
CA ASP A 62 8.18 10.46 1.38
C ASP A 62 7.12 9.36 1.35
N GLY A 63 5.98 9.53 2.03
CA GLY A 63 4.94 8.50 2.16
C GLY A 63 5.23 7.39 3.18
N LEU A 64 6.35 7.47 3.91
CA LEU A 64 6.76 6.50 4.92
C LEU A 64 7.22 7.17 6.22
N GLY A 65 6.72 8.37 6.52
CA GLY A 65 6.99 9.11 7.76
C GLY A 65 8.44 9.59 7.92
N GLY A 66 9.19 9.67 6.82
CA GLY A 66 10.62 9.96 6.82
C GLY A 66 11.52 8.73 6.95
N PHE A 67 10.96 7.52 6.90
CA PHE A 67 11.69 6.25 7.01
C PHE A 67 11.86 5.52 5.67
N GLY A 68 11.45 6.15 4.56
CA GLY A 68 11.58 5.63 3.22
C GLY A 68 13.03 5.55 2.72
N PRO A 69 13.23 5.01 1.50
CA PRO A 69 14.55 4.98 0.89
C PRO A 69 15.04 6.40 0.62
N VAL A 70 16.33 6.65 0.87
CA VAL A 70 16.95 7.96 0.60
C VAL A 70 16.81 8.27 -0.90
N PRO A 71 16.40 9.50 -1.28
CA PRO A 71 16.39 9.90 -2.69
C PRO A 71 17.79 9.72 -3.30
N LEU A 72 17.85 9.04 -4.45
CA LEU A 72 19.08 8.96 -5.26
C LEU A 72 19.58 10.40 -5.50
N GLY A 73 20.72 10.76 -4.92
CA GLY A 73 21.34 12.09 -5.02
C GLY A 73 21.56 12.84 -3.70
N SER A 74 21.05 12.35 -2.56
CA SER A 74 21.34 12.94 -1.24
C SER A 74 22.57 12.28 -0.59
N THR A 75 23.76 12.65 -1.04
CA THR A 75 24.94 12.58 -0.16
C THR A 75 24.94 13.83 0.71
N ALA A 76 24.89 13.63 2.02
CA ALA A 76 24.99 14.68 3.01
C ALA A 76 26.39 15.33 2.98
N ASP A 77 26.56 16.37 2.17
CA ASP A 77 27.62 17.36 2.38
C ASP A 77 27.03 18.51 3.19
N PHE A 78 27.07 18.34 4.51
CA PHE A 78 26.81 19.42 5.45
C PHE A 78 27.93 20.45 5.34
N LEU A 79 27.54 21.69 5.06
CA LEU A 79 28.36 22.90 4.97
C LEU A 79 29.45 22.98 6.04
N SER A 80 30.70 22.76 5.63
CA SER A 80 31.85 23.43 6.22
C SER A 80 31.94 24.82 5.59
N THR A 81 31.64 25.84 6.39
CA THR A 81 32.02 27.21 6.09
C THR A 81 33.54 27.31 6.10
N ASP A 82 34.15 27.70 4.98
CA ASP A 82 35.19 28.71 5.06
C ASP A 82 35.42 29.44 3.73
N SER A 83 35.75 30.71 3.90
CA SER A 83 35.82 31.75 2.89
C SER A 83 37.12 31.77 2.08
N SER A 84 36.97 32.29 0.85
CA SER A 84 37.94 33.06 0.06
C SER A 84 38.75 32.39 -1.05
N SER A 85 38.71 33.09 -2.19
CA SER A 85 39.67 33.21 -3.29
C SER A 85 39.64 32.18 -4.44
N SER A 86 39.40 32.78 -5.61
CA SER A 86 39.67 32.33 -6.99
C SER A 86 41.00 31.60 -7.18
N VAL A 87 41.04 30.63 -8.10
CA VAL A 87 41.97 30.53 -9.26
C VAL A 87 41.69 29.24 -10.07
N ASP A 88 41.60 29.41 -11.39
CA ASP A 88 41.84 28.54 -12.55
C ASP A 88 41.41 27.05 -12.63
N ARG A 89 40.67 26.79 -13.72
CA ARG A 89 40.53 25.48 -14.37
C ARG A 89 41.79 25.15 -15.18
N ALA A 90 42.32 23.94 -15.02
CA ALA A 90 43.04 23.22 -16.07
C ALA A 90 42.91 21.69 -15.88
N ASP A 91 42.52 21.05 -16.99
CA ASP A 91 42.50 19.65 -17.41
C ASP A 91 43.18 18.56 -16.54
N CYS A 92 42.48 17.41 -16.40
CA CYS A 92 43.02 16.13 -16.90
C CYS A 92 41.90 15.11 -17.15
N ALA A 93 42.05 14.41 -18.27
CA ALA A 93 41.09 13.52 -18.90
C ALA A 93 41.12 12.07 -18.34
N GLN A 94 39.94 11.45 -18.39
CA GLN A 94 39.63 10.07 -18.79
C GLN A 94 40.40 8.89 -18.16
N SER A 95 39.65 8.04 -17.45
CA SER A 95 39.73 6.58 -17.65
C SER A 95 38.38 5.93 -17.31
N THR A 96 37.89 5.16 -18.28
CA THR A 96 36.59 4.50 -18.35
C THR A 96 36.60 3.15 -17.62
N ASP A 97 35.54 2.83 -16.88
CA ASP A 97 35.01 1.46 -16.88
C ASP A 97 33.49 1.42 -16.67
N ARG A 98 32.83 0.56 -17.43
CA ARG A 98 31.38 0.54 -17.70
C ARG A 98 30.61 -0.24 -16.62
N GLY A 99 29.99 0.48 -15.70
CA GLY A 99 28.76 0.08 -15.01
C GLY A 99 27.64 1.04 -15.43
N ARG A 100 26.43 0.56 -15.70
CA ARG A 100 25.30 1.36 -16.21
C ARG A 100 24.87 2.39 -15.15
N ILE A 101 25.43 3.59 -15.22
CA ILE A 101 25.05 4.76 -14.41
C ILE A 101 23.77 5.34 -15.01
N ILE A 102 22.67 5.32 -14.24
CA ILE A 102 21.51 6.17 -14.54
C ILE A 102 21.93 7.57 -14.09
N GLY A 103 22.19 8.45 -15.06
CA GLY A 103 22.83 9.74 -14.86
C GLY A 103 22.02 10.70 -13.99
N ASP A 104 22.76 11.49 -13.20
CA ASP A 104 22.28 12.69 -12.49
C ASP A 104 21.44 13.56 -13.42
N ARG A 105 20.16 13.78 -13.06
CA ARG A 105 19.29 14.72 -13.77
C ARG A 105 19.12 15.99 -12.93
N PRO A 106 19.36 17.19 -13.48
CA PRO A 106 19.21 18.43 -12.74
C PRO A 106 17.73 18.73 -12.47
N ILE A 107 17.40 19.04 -11.22
CA ILE A 107 16.09 19.57 -10.83
C ILE A 107 15.95 20.97 -11.47
N ARG A 108 15.00 21.14 -12.40
CA ARG A 108 14.61 22.47 -12.89
C ARG A 108 13.40 22.97 -12.09
N THR A 109 13.55 24.12 -11.45
CA THR A 109 12.45 24.91 -10.92
C THR A 109 11.69 25.57 -12.09
N ILE A 110 10.48 25.11 -12.38
CA ILE A 110 9.59 25.80 -13.31
C ILE A 110 8.66 26.70 -12.50
N ARG A 111 8.72 28.02 -12.74
CA ARG A 111 7.68 28.96 -12.32
C ARG A 111 6.55 28.87 -13.33
N LEU A 112 5.39 28.35 -12.93
CA LEU A 112 4.19 28.44 -13.77
C LEU A 112 3.62 29.85 -13.62
N SER A 113 3.80 30.68 -14.65
CA SER A 113 2.95 31.86 -14.85
C SER A 113 1.54 31.38 -15.19
N PRO A 114 0.46 32.08 -14.80
CA PRO A 114 -0.88 31.79 -15.31
C PRO A 114 -0.80 31.73 -16.84
N MET A 115 -1.11 30.58 -17.44
CA MET A 115 -1.04 30.43 -18.89
C MET A 115 -2.06 31.39 -19.52
N GLU A 116 -1.62 32.20 -20.48
CA GLU A 116 -2.52 33.04 -21.30
C GLU A 116 -3.54 32.21 -22.12
N ASN A 117 -3.41 30.87 -22.13
CA ASN A 117 -4.24 29.92 -22.86
C ASN A 117 -5.11 29.00 -21.96
N GLY A 118 -5.77 29.54 -20.94
CA GLY A 118 -7.02 28.96 -20.42
C GLY A 118 -6.98 27.56 -19.78
N GLY A 119 -5.82 27.07 -19.31
CA GLY A 119 -5.77 25.86 -18.49
C GLY A 119 -6.06 26.18 -17.02
N GLU A 120 -7.17 25.68 -16.48
CA GLU A 120 -7.49 25.80 -15.05
C GLU A 120 -6.80 24.70 -14.23
N LEU A 121 -6.22 25.06 -13.09
CA LEU A 121 -5.58 24.12 -12.17
C LEU A 121 -6.56 23.82 -11.03
N PHE A 122 -6.97 22.56 -10.93
CA PHE A 122 -7.93 22.08 -9.96
C PHE A 122 -7.21 21.38 -8.80
N SER A 123 -7.69 21.60 -7.56
CA SER A 123 -7.35 20.78 -6.40
C SER A 123 -7.85 19.35 -6.60
N ILE A 124 -7.37 18.39 -5.80
CA ILE A 124 -7.75 16.97 -5.84
C ILE A 124 -9.28 16.77 -5.72
N GLY A 125 -10.03 17.73 -5.17
CA GLY A 125 -11.49 17.72 -5.18
C GLY A 125 -12.16 18.14 -6.50
N GLY A 126 -11.42 18.46 -7.57
CA GLY A 126 -11.99 18.98 -8.83
C GLY A 126 -12.44 20.45 -8.78
N TYR A 127 -11.97 21.21 -7.78
CA TYR A 127 -12.29 22.63 -7.59
C TYR A 127 -11.13 23.53 -8.02
N PRO A 128 -11.38 24.72 -8.57
CA PRO A 128 -10.33 25.70 -8.85
C PRO A 128 -9.47 25.93 -7.61
N LEU A 129 -8.15 25.99 -7.75
CA LEU A 129 -7.23 26.20 -6.61
C LEU A 129 -7.50 27.47 -5.79
N HIS A 130 -8.19 28.45 -6.37
CA HIS A 130 -8.59 29.67 -5.68
C HIS A 130 -9.85 29.51 -4.82
N ASP A 131 -10.50 28.34 -4.86
CA ASP A 131 -11.59 28.01 -3.97
C ASP A 131 -11.05 27.78 -2.55
N ILE A 132 -11.46 28.67 -1.63
CA ILE A 132 -11.05 28.64 -0.22
C ILE A 132 -11.46 27.33 0.47
N HIS A 133 -12.48 26.63 -0.03
CA HIS A 133 -12.89 25.33 0.46
C HIS A 133 -11.93 24.20 0.02
N ALA A 134 -11.20 24.40 -1.08
CA ALA A 134 -10.30 23.41 -1.66
C ALA A 134 -8.87 23.45 -1.15
N ASN A 135 -8.49 24.53 -0.47
CA ASN A 135 -7.21 24.66 0.18
C ASN A 135 -7.31 25.65 1.35
N PRO A 136 -7.72 25.19 2.55
CA PRO A 136 -7.86 26.04 3.73
C PRO A 136 -6.51 26.59 4.26
N SER A 137 -5.38 26.26 3.61
CA SER A 137 -4.05 26.77 3.93
C SER A 137 -3.56 27.87 2.98
N ILE A 138 -4.41 28.40 2.08
CA ILE A 138 -4.09 29.56 1.23
C ILE A 138 -4.17 30.83 2.06
N ASP A 139 -3.14 31.05 2.87
CA ASP A 139 -2.63 32.39 3.11
C ASP A 139 -1.19 32.39 2.60
N ASP A 140 -1.04 32.83 1.34
CA ASP A 140 0.21 33.34 0.75
C ASP A 140 1.26 32.32 0.25
N PHE A 141 1.16 31.80 -1.00
CA PHE A 141 2.27 31.03 -1.60
C PHE A 141 2.47 31.17 -3.13
N SER A 142 3.77 31.19 -3.50
CA SER A 142 4.36 31.03 -4.83
C SER A 142 4.72 29.57 -5.06
N PHE A 143 4.30 28.97 -6.18
CA PHE A 143 4.70 27.61 -6.55
C PHE A 143 6.15 27.53 -7.07
N SER A 144 6.86 26.48 -6.66
CA SER A 144 8.13 26.04 -7.24
C SER A 144 8.05 24.54 -7.45
N PHE A 145 7.95 24.10 -8.70
CA PHE A 145 7.89 22.68 -9.05
C PHE A 145 9.29 22.16 -9.35
N ALA A 146 9.63 20.98 -8.84
CA ALA A 146 10.82 20.22 -9.22
C ALA A 146 10.36 19.05 -10.10
N PHE A 147 10.55 19.17 -11.42
CA PHE A 147 10.37 18.03 -12.32
C PHE A 147 11.72 17.33 -12.49
N ALA A 148 11.71 15.99 -12.49
CA ALA A 148 12.84 15.23 -13.03
C ALA A 148 12.79 15.40 -14.56
N ALA A 149 13.64 16.26 -15.11
CA ALA A 149 13.66 16.49 -16.56
C ALA A 149 14.01 15.18 -17.28
N ASP A 150 13.15 14.70 -18.17
CA ASP A 150 13.57 13.85 -19.27
C ASP A 150 13.76 14.74 -20.50
N GLY A 151 14.90 14.61 -21.19
CA GLY A 151 15.14 15.22 -22.50
C GLY A 151 15.77 16.61 -22.51
N ASP A 152 16.72 16.78 -23.43
CA ASP A 152 17.39 18.03 -23.77
C ASP A 152 16.38 19.03 -24.34
N VAL A 153 16.31 20.24 -23.79
CA VAL A 153 15.42 21.31 -24.28
C VAL A 153 16.18 22.07 -25.36
N ASP A 154 15.89 21.75 -26.63
CA ASP A 154 16.33 22.58 -27.75
C ASP A 154 15.79 24.01 -27.57
N THR A 155 16.68 24.99 -27.70
CA THR A 155 16.51 26.42 -27.40
C THR A 155 15.58 27.17 -28.37
N ASN A 156 14.70 26.47 -29.09
CA ASN A 156 13.83 27.03 -30.11
C ASN A 156 12.34 26.95 -29.73
N GLY A 157 11.94 27.44 -28.56
CA GLY A 157 10.59 28.01 -28.31
C GLY A 157 9.34 27.15 -28.57
N THR A 158 9.45 25.92 -29.02
CA THR A 158 8.40 24.91 -29.03
C THR A 158 8.54 24.13 -27.73
N ALA A 159 7.54 24.21 -26.87
CA ALA A 159 7.39 23.30 -25.75
C ALA A 159 7.39 21.87 -26.32
N GLY A 160 8.55 21.23 -26.30
CA GLY A 160 8.69 19.82 -26.60
C GLY A 160 7.79 19.07 -25.64
N ASN A 161 6.80 18.39 -26.23
CA ASN A 161 5.96 17.40 -25.58
C ASN A 161 6.90 16.43 -24.86
N THR A 162 7.10 16.62 -23.57
CA THR A 162 7.90 15.70 -22.75
C THR A 162 6.92 14.61 -22.38
N ASP A 163 7.08 13.47 -23.05
CA ASP A 163 6.40 12.19 -22.91
C ASP A 163 5.53 12.10 -21.64
N ILE A 164 4.33 12.66 -21.75
CA ILE A 164 3.15 12.16 -21.05
C ILE A 164 3.02 10.74 -21.60
N ASP A 165 2.84 9.74 -20.73
CA ASP A 165 2.50 8.36 -21.10
C ASP A 165 1.14 8.34 -21.84
N ASP A 166 1.09 8.94 -23.04
CA ASP A 166 -0.01 9.05 -24.01
C ASP A 166 0.33 8.24 -25.28
N ASP A 167 1.20 7.25 -25.14
CA ASP A 167 1.05 6.04 -25.95
C ASP A 167 -0.16 5.34 -25.32
N GLY A 168 -1.26 5.16 -26.06
CA GLY A 168 -2.54 4.62 -25.58
C GLY A 168 -2.52 3.17 -25.06
N ASP A 169 -1.43 2.76 -24.42
CA ASP A 169 -1.21 1.50 -23.74
C ASP A 169 -1.64 1.60 -22.27
N ILE A 170 -2.44 0.64 -21.84
CA ILE A 170 -2.84 0.48 -20.43
C ILE A 170 -1.61 0.30 -19.51
N PRO A 171 -1.59 0.87 -18.29
CA PRO A 171 -0.50 0.71 -17.33
C PRO A 171 -0.18 -0.77 -17.04
N GLU A 172 1.09 -1.06 -16.75
CA GLU A 172 1.55 -2.42 -16.45
C GLU A 172 0.73 -3.06 -15.32
N GLY A 173 0.44 -2.31 -14.25
CA GLY A 173 -0.38 -2.77 -13.14
C GLY A 173 -1.80 -3.13 -13.56
N VAL A 174 -2.44 -2.33 -14.42
CA VAL A 174 -3.78 -2.59 -14.95
C VAL A 174 -3.80 -3.87 -15.79
N ARG A 175 -2.80 -4.04 -16.67
CA ARG A 175 -2.64 -5.27 -17.46
C ARG A 175 -2.45 -6.50 -16.58
N PHE A 176 -1.59 -6.40 -15.57
CA PHE A 176 -1.36 -7.48 -14.61
C PHE A 176 -2.65 -7.87 -13.87
N LEU A 177 -3.43 -6.89 -13.44
CA LEU A 177 -4.71 -7.09 -12.76
C LEU A 177 -5.69 -7.87 -13.66
N ILE A 178 -5.87 -7.43 -14.91
CA ILE A 178 -6.71 -8.11 -15.90
C ILE A 178 -6.25 -9.57 -16.08
N ASP A 179 -4.94 -9.79 -16.26
CA ASP A 179 -4.37 -11.11 -16.48
C ASP A 179 -4.58 -12.04 -15.28
N GLN A 180 -4.41 -11.55 -14.05
CA GLN A 180 -4.62 -12.38 -12.85
C GLN A 180 -6.10 -12.74 -12.69
N ILE A 181 -7.03 -11.81 -12.93
CA ILE A 181 -8.47 -12.07 -12.82
C ILE A 181 -8.93 -13.07 -13.90
N ARG A 182 -8.44 -12.93 -15.13
CA ARG A 182 -8.72 -13.92 -16.19
C ARG A 182 -8.16 -15.29 -15.85
N ARG A 183 -6.97 -15.35 -15.26
CA ARG A 183 -6.28 -16.61 -14.93
C ARG A 183 -6.91 -17.34 -13.75
N PHE A 184 -7.25 -16.63 -12.69
CA PHE A 184 -7.68 -17.22 -11.42
C PHE A 184 -9.18 -17.08 -11.15
N GLY A 185 -9.90 -16.27 -11.94
CA GLY A 185 -11.33 -16.06 -11.75
C GLY A 185 -11.64 -15.57 -10.34
N ARG A 186 -12.59 -16.23 -9.66
CA ARG A 186 -13.01 -15.88 -8.30
C ARG A 186 -12.04 -16.37 -7.19
N ASP A 187 -10.98 -17.07 -7.56
CA ASP A 187 -9.94 -17.53 -6.62
C ASP A 187 -8.89 -16.43 -6.33
N VAL A 188 -8.87 -15.35 -7.11
CA VAL A 188 -8.11 -14.13 -6.80
C VAL A 188 -9.04 -13.07 -6.19
N THR A 189 -8.56 -12.42 -5.13
CA THR A 189 -9.18 -11.23 -4.55
C THR A 189 -8.26 -10.06 -4.79
N VAL A 190 -8.78 -8.99 -5.39
CA VAL A 190 -8.09 -7.70 -5.49
C VAL A 190 -8.34 -6.93 -4.20
N VAL A 191 -7.27 -6.45 -3.57
CA VAL A 191 -7.36 -5.57 -2.40
C VAL A 191 -6.90 -4.19 -2.82
N ALA A 192 -7.83 -3.23 -2.92
CA ALA A 192 -7.54 -1.86 -3.33
C ALA A 192 -7.55 -0.93 -2.11
N THR A 193 -6.43 -0.28 -1.81
CA THR A 193 -6.32 0.64 -0.66
C THR A 193 -5.84 2.03 -1.06
N GLY A 194 -6.01 2.37 -2.33
CA GLY A 194 -5.85 3.71 -2.91
C GLY A 194 -7.04 4.04 -3.82
N PRO A 195 -6.94 5.09 -4.65
CA PRO A 195 -7.94 5.43 -5.66
C PRO A 195 -8.30 4.26 -6.56
N LEU A 196 -9.56 4.22 -7.00
CA LEU A 196 -10.10 3.11 -7.79
C LEU A 196 -9.82 3.22 -9.31
N THR A 197 -8.99 4.16 -9.73
CA THR A 197 -8.66 4.44 -11.14
C THR A 197 -8.17 3.20 -11.88
N ASP A 198 -7.25 2.43 -11.29
CA ASP A 198 -6.72 1.21 -11.91
C ASP A 198 -7.78 0.10 -12.04
N ILE A 199 -8.74 0.05 -11.10
CA ILE A 199 -9.84 -0.92 -11.12
C ILE A 199 -10.85 -0.53 -12.21
N ASP A 200 -11.24 0.74 -12.25
CA ASP A 200 -12.14 1.28 -13.26
C ASP A 200 -11.57 1.07 -14.67
N MET A 201 -10.30 1.42 -14.88
CA MET A 201 -9.62 1.20 -16.15
C MET A 201 -9.59 -0.29 -16.54
N ALA A 202 -9.30 -1.20 -15.60
CA ALA A 202 -9.31 -2.63 -15.90
C ALA A 202 -10.70 -3.14 -16.32
N ILE A 203 -11.77 -2.65 -15.69
CA ILE A 203 -13.15 -3.00 -16.04
C ILE A 203 -13.51 -2.44 -17.42
N ALA A 204 -13.12 -1.20 -17.71
CA ALA A 204 -13.36 -0.56 -19.01
C ALA A 204 -12.65 -1.30 -20.15
N GLU A 205 -11.38 -1.68 -19.94
CA GLU A 205 -10.52 -2.34 -20.93
C GLU A 205 -10.85 -3.83 -21.12
N ALA A 206 -11.31 -4.49 -20.06
CA ALA A 206 -11.65 -5.91 -20.08
C ALA A 206 -12.99 -6.21 -19.39
N PRO A 207 -14.15 -5.81 -19.96
CA PRO A 207 -15.46 -5.99 -19.32
C PRO A 207 -15.82 -7.45 -19.01
N ASP A 208 -15.15 -8.42 -19.66
CA ASP A 208 -15.33 -9.85 -19.40
C ASP A 208 -14.89 -10.29 -17.99
N ILE A 209 -14.02 -9.52 -17.33
CA ILE A 209 -13.48 -9.84 -16.01
C ILE A 209 -14.45 -9.50 -14.87
N THR A 210 -15.39 -8.57 -15.09
CA THR A 210 -16.23 -7.99 -14.03
C THR A 210 -16.98 -9.03 -13.22
N ARG A 211 -17.54 -10.05 -13.86
CA ARG A 211 -18.25 -11.17 -13.20
C ARG A 211 -17.37 -12.04 -12.28
N ASN A 212 -16.06 -11.99 -12.49
CA ASN A 212 -15.05 -12.75 -11.75
C ASN A 212 -14.29 -11.88 -10.74
N LEU A 213 -14.35 -10.55 -10.88
CA LEU A 213 -13.67 -9.61 -10.01
C LEU A 213 -14.28 -9.65 -8.61
N ARG A 214 -13.50 -10.16 -7.65
CA ARG A 214 -13.72 -9.99 -6.22
C ARG A 214 -12.84 -8.86 -5.73
N LEU A 215 -13.46 -7.77 -5.31
CA LEU A 215 -12.79 -6.55 -4.84
C LEU A 215 -13.08 -6.34 -3.36
N VAL A 216 -12.04 -6.25 -2.55
CA VAL A 216 -12.14 -5.71 -1.18
C VAL A 216 -11.40 -4.38 -1.18
N MET A 217 -12.12 -3.29 -1.00
CA MET A 217 -11.56 -1.95 -1.07
C MET A 217 -11.55 -1.28 0.31
N MET A 218 -10.51 -0.50 0.58
CA MET A 218 -10.52 0.51 1.63
C MET A 218 -10.89 1.86 1.02
N GLY A 219 -11.96 2.43 1.53
CA GLY A 219 -12.35 3.80 1.20
C GLY A 219 -13.86 4.03 1.33
N GLY A 220 -14.22 5.31 1.30
CA GLY A 220 -15.58 5.77 1.55
C GLY A 220 -15.97 5.84 3.03
N SER A 221 -17.09 6.51 3.28
CA SER A 221 -17.78 6.59 4.56
C SER A 221 -19.29 6.69 4.31
N LEU A 222 -20.11 5.86 4.97
CA LEU A 222 -21.56 5.84 4.76
C LEU A 222 -22.34 6.53 5.90
N THR A 223 -22.02 6.19 7.15
CA THR A 223 -22.81 6.55 8.34
C THR A 223 -22.13 7.57 9.24
N GLN A 224 -20.94 8.01 8.86
CA GLN A 224 -20.20 9.07 9.55
C GLN A 224 -19.56 10.06 8.58
N GLU A 225 -18.97 11.10 9.16
CA GLU A 225 -18.12 12.08 8.49
C GLU A 225 -16.94 11.43 7.73
N GLY A 226 -16.58 12.02 6.60
CA GLY A 226 -15.34 11.76 5.89
C GLY A 226 -14.11 12.32 6.61
N ASN A 227 -12.93 12.08 6.05
CA ASN A 227 -11.65 12.60 6.56
C ASN A 227 -11.05 13.70 5.66
N CYS A 228 -11.66 13.95 4.50
CA CYS A 228 -11.28 14.98 3.54
C CYS A 228 -12.47 15.88 3.22
N TRP A 229 -12.15 17.07 2.70
CA TRP A 229 -13.12 18.05 2.18
C TRP A 229 -14.28 18.34 3.14
N ASP A 230 -14.06 19.24 4.12
CA ASP A 230 -15.07 19.60 5.14
C ASP A 230 -15.80 18.36 5.72
N LEU A 231 -15.02 17.30 5.95
CA LEU A 231 -15.47 16.02 6.47
C LEU A 231 -16.59 15.34 5.64
N THR A 232 -16.62 15.58 4.34
CA THR A 232 -17.67 15.06 3.45
C THR A 232 -17.25 13.80 2.71
N ALA A 233 -15.96 13.68 2.38
CA ALA A 233 -15.45 12.59 1.56
C ALA A 233 -14.30 11.86 2.25
N GLU A 234 -14.07 10.62 1.85
CA GLU A 234 -12.88 9.87 2.22
C GLU A 234 -11.78 10.07 1.15
N THR A 235 -10.52 10.07 1.58
CA THR A 235 -9.32 10.35 0.75
C THR A 235 -9.26 9.58 -0.58
N ASN A 236 -9.43 8.27 -0.57
CA ASN A 236 -9.36 7.45 -1.79
C ASN A 236 -10.52 7.77 -2.74
N MET A 237 -11.71 8.05 -2.20
CA MET A 237 -12.89 8.39 -3.00
C MET A 237 -12.79 9.77 -3.64
N ILE A 238 -12.32 10.78 -2.89
CA ILE A 238 -12.22 12.16 -3.42
C ILE A 238 -11.14 12.28 -4.49
N GLN A 239 -10.12 11.42 -4.48
CA GLN A 239 -9.05 11.44 -5.48
C GLN A 239 -9.53 11.06 -6.88
N ASP A 240 -10.49 10.15 -7.01
CA ASP A 240 -11.13 9.84 -8.30
C ASP A 240 -12.61 9.41 -8.13
N PRO A 241 -13.51 10.38 -7.87
CA PRO A 241 -14.93 10.10 -7.66
C PRO A 241 -15.58 9.44 -8.88
N GLU A 242 -15.17 9.84 -10.09
CA GLU A 242 -15.66 9.29 -11.35
C GLU A 242 -15.33 7.81 -11.51
N ALA A 243 -14.09 7.41 -11.24
CA ALA A 243 -13.69 6.01 -11.28
C ALA A 243 -14.43 5.21 -10.19
N ALA A 244 -14.52 5.74 -8.98
CA ALA A 244 -15.19 5.07 -7.88
C ALA A 244 -16.68 4.83 -8.16
N ASP A 245 -17.38 5.83 -8.72
CA ASP A 245 -18.78 5.71 -9.10
C ASP A 245 -18.99 4.63 -10.17
N ARG A 246 -18.16 4.62 -11.23
CA ARG A 246 -18.22 3.58 -12.27
C ARG A 246 -17.94 2.18 -11.71
N VAL A 247 -17.00 2.04 -10.77
CA VAL A 247 -16.72 0.76 -10.11
C VAL A 247 -17.92 0.27 -9.30
N PHE A 248 -18.59 1.13 -8.53
CA PHE A 248 -19.80 0.74 -7.79
C PHE A 248 -20.94 0.28 -8.71
N HIS A 249 -21.04 0.86 -9.91
CA HIS A 249 -22.04 0.48 -10.91
C HIS A 249 -21.62 -0.70 -11.81
N SER A 250 -20.42 -1.26 -11.64
CA SER A 250 -19.87 -2.27 -12.55
C SER A 250 -20.56 -3.64 -12.47
N GLY A 251 -21.12 -4.00 -11.31
CA GLY A 251 -21.61 -5.36 -11.05
C GLY A 251 -20.54 -6.34 -10.57
N ALA A 252 -19.32 -5.88 -10.24
CA ALA A 252 -18.32 -6.70 -9.56
C ALA A 252 -18.74 -7.08 -8.13
N ASP A 253 -18.11 -8.11 -7.57
CA ASP A 253 -18.30 -8.54 -6.17
C ASP A 253 -17.46 -7.65 -5.25
N ILE A 254 -18.05 -6.55 -4.76
CA ILE A 254 -17.35 -5.47 -4.05
C ILE A 254 -17.70 -5.50 -2.56
N THR A 255 -16.66 -5.56 -1.71
CA THR A 255 -16.75 -5.28 -0.28
C THR A 255 -16.09 -3.94 0.02
N MET A 256 -16.85 -3.01 0.58
CA MET A 256 -16.38 -1.67 0.97
C MET A 256 -16.04 -1.65 2.46
N VAL A 257 -14.76 -1.45 2.76
CA VAL A 257 -14.22 -1.27 4.12
C VAL A 257 -13.96 0.22 4.32
N GLY A 258 -15.02 0.95 4.69
CA GLY A 258 -15.00 2.40 4.85
C GLY A 258 -14.50 2.89 6.21
N LEU A 259 -14.55 4.20 6.40
CA LEU A 259 -14.26 4.84 7.69
C LEU A 259 -15.13 4.27 8.81
N ASP A 260 -16.39 3.93 8.50
CA ASP A 260 -17.40 3.34 9.40
C ASP A 260 -16.83 2.26 10.33
N VAL A 261 -15.97 1.39 9.79
CA VAL A 261 -15.32 0.32 10.54
C VAL A 261 -13.85 0.61 10.85
N THR A 262 -13.13 1.30 9.96
CA THR A 262 -11.68 1.51 10.15
C THR A 262 -11.35 2.48 11.29
N HIS A 263 -12.21 3.46 11.58
CA HIS A 263 -12.08 4.34 12.76
C HIS A 263 -12.24 3.59 14.09
N GLN A 264 -12.76 2.36 14.09
CA GLN A 264 -12.87 1.51 15.28
C GLN A 264 -11.58 0.69 15.53
N CYS A 265 -10.67 0.62 14.56
CA CYS A 265 -9.47 -0.22 14.61
C CYS A 265 -8.21 0.61 14.86
N LEU A 266 -8.06 1.13 16.08
CA LEU A 266 -6.96 2.02 16.46
C LEU A 266 -5.75 1.26 17.04
N LEU A 267 -4.60 1.41 16.40
CA LEU A 267 -3.31 0.89 16.86
C LEU A 267 -2.58 1.94 17.71
N GLY A 268 -2.48 1.68 19.01
CA GLY A 268 -1.77 2.55 19.96
C GLY A 268 -0.30 2.18 20.19
N GLY A 269 0.43 3.07 20.87
CA GLY A 269 1.87 2.88 21.15
C GLY A 269 2.23 1.68 22.03
N THR A 270 1.24 1.00 22.63
CA THR A 270 1.49 -0.29 23.30
C THR A 270 1.90 -1.36 22.29
N ALA A 271 1.34 -1.35 21.08
CA ALA A 271 1.69 -2.30 20.04
C ALA A 271 3.12 -2.04 19.51
N THR A 272 3.48 -0.79 19.24
CA THR A 272 4.83 -0.42 18.76
C THR A 272 5.90 -0.75 19.80
N ARG A 273 5.62 -0.54 21.10
CA ARG A 273 6.49 -1.01 22.20
C ARG A 273 6.69 -2.53 22.17
N ARG A 274 5.61 -3.32 22.02
CA ARG A 274 5.70 -4.79 21.91
C ARG A 274 6.58 -5.21 20.73
N TRP A 275 6.47 -4.54 19.58
CA TRP A 275 7.32 -4.83 18.42
C TRP A 275 8.80 -4.52 18.69
N ARG A 276 9.10 -3.42 19.40
CA ARG A 276 10.48 -3.06 19.79
C ARG A 276 11.05 -4.03 20.83
N ASP A 277 10.24 -4.51 21.76
CA ASP A 277 10.64 -5.52 22.75
C ASP A 277 10.97 -6.86 22.05
N ALA A 278 10.11 -7.31 21.13
CA ALA A 278 10.36 -8.48 20.30
C ALA A 278 11.66 -8.34 19.47
N ALA A 279 11.92 -7.15 18.90
CA ALA A 279 13.16 -6.86 18.20
C ALA A 279 14.40 -6.97 19.10
N SER A 280 14.29 -6.50 20.35
CA SER A 280 15.39 -6.50 21.32
C SER A 280 15.72 -7.92 21.80
N LEU A 281 14.71 -8.72 22.11
CA LEU A 281 14.87 -10.14 22.48
C LEU A 281 15.55 -10.94 21.36
N ARG A 282 15.11 -10.74 20.11
CA ARG A 282 15.70 -11.40 18.93
C ARG A 282 17.14 -10.95 18.69
N GLY A 283 17.44 -9.66 18.86
CA GLY A 283 18.80 -9.14 18.77
C GLY A 283 19.77 -9.82 19.74
N GLN A 284 19.38 -9.91 21.02
CA GLN A 284 20.16 -10.56 22.08
C GLN A 284 20.40 -12.05 21.81
N SER A 285 19.38 -12.78 21.33
CA SER A 285 19.53 -14.20 20.99
C SER A 285 20.55 -14.44 19.86
N SER A 286 20.58 -13.56 18.85
CA SER A 286 21.55 -13.65 17.75
C SER A 286 22.98 -13.36 18.20
N GLU A 287 23.15 -12.49 19.20
CA GLU A 287 24.47 -12.14 19.73
C GLU A 287 24.98 -13.17 20.73
N ALA A 288 24.11 -13.75 21.54
CA ALA A 288 24.44 -14.90 22.38
C ALA A 288 24.87 -16.12 21.53
N HIS A 289 24.20 -16.39 20.41
CA HIS A 289 24.61 -17.46 19.48
C HIS A 289 25.98 -17.19 18.83
N ARG A 290 26.29 -15.93 18.49
CA ARG A 290 27.61 -15.55 17.95
C ARG A 290 28.74 -15.59 18.97
N ARG A 291 28.44 -15.46 20.26
CA ARG A 291 29.43 -15.49 21.36
C ARG A 291 29.63 -16.88 21.97
N ALA A 292 28.83 -17.89 21.58
CA ALA A 292 29.07 -19.26 22.01
C ALA A 292 30.40 -19.76 21.41
N PRO A 293 31.35 -20.27 22.22
CA PRO A 293 32.58 -20.81 21.70
C PRO A 293 32.26 -22.00 20.79
N ALA A 294 32.94 -22.09 19.64
CA ALA A 294 32.85 -23.25 18.77
C ALA A 294 33.18 -24.50 19.59
N ALA A 295 32.16 -25.26 19.96
CA ALA A 295 32.36 -26.55 20.60
C ALA A 295 33.17 -27.40 19.62
N SER A 296 34.41 -27.69 19.97
CA SER A 296 35.27 -28.60 19.23
C SER A 296 34.54 -29.95 19.12
N SER A 297 34.31 -30.38 17.89
CA SER A 297 33.77 -31.68 17.57
C SER A 297 34.58 -32.77 18.29
N PRO A 298 33.96 -33.74 18.99
CA PRO A 298 34.69 -34.88 19.48
C PRO A 298 35.15 -35.71 18.27
N SER A 299 36.46 -35.86 18.14
CA SER A 299 37.12 -36.79 17.23
C SER A 299 36.57 -38.20 17.45
N SER A 300 35.95 -38.77 16.42
CA SER A 300 35.56 -40.17 16.33
C SER A 300 36.80 -41.07 16.27
N ALA A 301 37.21 -41.59 17.42
CA ALA A 301 38.15 -42.69 17.47
C ALA A 301 37.44 -43.98 17.02
N GLN A 302 37.89 -44.49 15.87
CA GLN A 302 37.56 -45.82 15.38
C GLN A 302 38.10 -46.88 16.36
N SER A 303 37.28 -47.86 16.71
CA SER A 303 37.76 -49.16 17.16
C SER A 303 36.93 -50.24 16.49
N GLU A 304 37.57 -50.95 15.57
CA GLU A 304 37.15 -52.26 15.08
C GLU A 304 37.59 -53.31 16.10
N THR A 305 36.75 -54.29 16.44
CA THR A 305 37.05 -55.73 16.19
C THR A 305 35.95 -56.69 16.69
N PHE A 306 35.54 -57.55 15.76
CA PHE A 306 35.30 -59.00 15.86
C PHE A 306 34.08 -59.64 16.59
N ALA A 307 33.26 -60.28 15.73
CA ALA A 307 32.77 -61.66 15.77
C ALA A 307 31.56 -62.09 16.64
N GLN A 308 30.54 -62.53 15.89
CA GLN A 308 29.39 -63.44 16.13
C GLN A 308 29.76 -64.81 16.82
N PRO A 309 28.83 -65.76 17.14
CA PRO A 309 27.48 -66.02 16.55
C PRO A 309 26.35 -66.61 17.46
N THR A 310 25.23 -66.92 16.78
CA THR A 310 24.14 -67.90 17.11
C THR A 310 22.96 -67.34 17.96
N SER A 311 21.69 -67.71 17.79
CA SER A 311 20.97 -68.68 16.96
C SER A 311 19.48 -68.28 16.82
N SER A 312 18.90 -68.77 15.73
CA SER A 312 17.48 -69.01 15.39
C SER A 312 16.41 -69.05 16.50
N LYS A 313 15.22 -68.50 16.20
CA LYS A 313 13.97 -69.28 16.08
C LYS A 313 12.80 -68.50 15.47
N VAL A 314 12.07 -69.24 14.65
CA VAL A 314 10.84 -68.96 13.91
C VAL A 314 9.62 -69.12 14.82
N SER A 315 8.56 -68.30 14.66
CA SER A 315 7.18 -68.83 14.60
C SER A 315 6.18 -67.83 14.03
N ALA A 316 5.17 -68.41 13.39
CA ALA A 316 4.16 -67.81 12.54
C ALA A 316 2.90 -67.32 13.29
N GLN A 317 2.24 -66.35 12.66
CA GLN A 317 0.79 -66.15 12.47
C GLN A 317 -0.21 -66.40 13.62
N SER A 318 -1.04 -65.38 13.85
CA SER A 318 -2.50 -65.59 13.90
C SER A 318 -3.26 -64.33 13.49
N LYS A 319 -4.13 -64.47 12.48
CA LYS A 319 -5.18 -63.52 12.09
C LYS A 319 -6.30 -63.52 13.12
N ALA A 320 -6.83 -62.34 13.45
CA ALA A 320 -8.21 -62.18 13.90
C ALA A 320 -8.74 -60.83 13.42
N SER A 321 -9.79 -60.91 12.63
CA SER A 321 -10.58 -59.80 12.09
C SER A 321 -11.51 -59.22 13.15
N VAL A 322 -11.41 -57.92 13.41
CA VAL A 322 -12.49 -57.13 14.01
C VAL A 322 -12.62 -55.84 13.21
N THR A 323 -13.79 -55.68 12.60
CA THR A 323 -14.24 -54.50 11.87
C THR A 323 -14.52 -53.34 12.84
N SER A 324 -13.84 -52.21 12.65
CA SER A 324 -14.15 -50.93 13.27
C SER A 324 -14.26 -49.85 12.18
N PRO A 325 -15.12 -48.81 12.37
CA PRO A 325 -15.54 -47.93 11.29
C PRO A 325 -14.49 -46.89 10.92
N ALA A 326 -14.60 -46.36 9.70
CA ALA A 326 -13.67 -45.42 9.08
C ALA A 326 -13.42 -44.16 9.93
N PRO A 327 -12.17 -43.66 10.01
CA PRO A 327 -11.89 -42.39 10.65
C PRO A 327 -12.30 -41.23 9.73
N THR A 328 -13.09 -40.32 10.26
CA THR A 328 -13.28 -38.96 9.73
C THR A 328 -11.92 -38.26 9.64
N PRO A 329 -11.54 -37.64 8.50
CA PRO A 329 -10.35 -36.82 8.47
C PRO A 329 -10.64 -35.50 9.19
N SER A 330 -10.25 -35.42 10.46
CA SER A 330 -9.99 -34.13 11.11
C SER A 330 -8.77 -33.53 10.44
N ALA A 331 -8.99 -32.62 9.49
CA ALA A 331 -7.95 -31.77 8.95
C ALA A 331 -7.60 -30.72 10.02
N ALA A 332 -6.80 -31.13 11.01
CA ALA A 332 -6.00 -30.18 11.77
C ALA A 332 -4.96 -29.61 10.79
N SER A 333 -5.28 -28.46 10.21
CA SER A 333 -4.33 -27.67 9.43
C SER A 333 -3.13 -27.38 10.33
N THR A 334 -1.98 -27.95 10.00
CA THR A 334 -0.72 -27.58 10.63
C THR A 334 -0.51 -26.08 10.39
N PRO A 335 -0.33 -25.23 11.42
CA PRO A 335 -0.09 -23.82 11.20
C PRO A 335 1.20 -23.68 10.38
N SER A 336 1.11 -22.98 9.25
CA SER A 336 2.26 -22.58 8.46
C SER A 336 3.30 -21.94 9.39
N PRO A 337 4.60 -22.22 9.25
CA PRO A 337 5.62 -21.64 10.12
C PRO A 337 5.49 -20.12 10.06
N GLN A 338 5.13 -19.51 11.20
CA GLN A 338 4.95 -18.07 11.30
C GLN A 338 6.27 -17.40 10.93
N ARG A 339 6.21 -16.50 9.95
CA ARG A 339 7.39 -15.82 9.42
C ARG A 339 7.86 -14.79 10.43
N MET A 340 9.01 -15.04 11.04
CA MET A 340 9.57 -14.10 12.03
C MET A 340 10.28 -12.95 11.31
N PHE A 341 9.81 -11.71 11.53
CA PHE A 341 10.49 -10.52 11.02
C PHE A 341 11.82 -10.25 11.74
N SER A 342 12.77 -9.67 10.98
CA SER A 342 14.08 -9.29 11.54
C SER A 342 13.93 -8.19 12.61
N PRO A 343 14.88 -8.07 13.56
CA PRO A 343 14.90 -6.95 14.50
C PRO A 343 14.89 -5.57 13.82
N GLN A 344 15.54 -5.42 12.67
CA GLN A 344 15.52 -4.16 11.92
C GLN A 344 14.13 -3.89 11.32
N THR A 345 13.47 -4.91 10.79
CA THR A 345 12.11 -4.81 10.21
C THR A 345 11.09 -4.41 11.28
N LEU A 346 11.13 -5.04 12.45
CA LEU A 346 10.24 -4.71 13.56
C LEU A 346 10.40 -3.27 14.05
N ARG A 347 11.65 -2.79 14.15
CA ARG A 347 11.92 -1.39 14.50
C ARG A 347 11.40 -0.43 13.43
N PHE A 348 11.65 -0.72 12.16
CA PHE A 348 11.12 0.06 11.04
C PHE A 348 9.59 0.16 11.07
N LEU A 349 8.88 -0.97 11.27
CA LEU A 349 7.42 -0.98 11.38
C LEU A 349 6.91 -0.18 12.60
N ALA A 350 7.63 -0.24 13.73
CA ALA A 350 7.30 0.56 14.90
C ALA A 350 7.54 2.06 14.65
N ASP A 351 8.60 2.44 13.93
CA ASP A 351 8.95 3.82 13.63
C ASP A 351 7.89 4.49 12.72
N ILE A 352 7.46 3.82 11.64
CA ILE A 352 6.40 4.34 10.76
C ILE A 352 5.05 4.44 11.49
N ALA A 353 4.74 3.49 12.37
CA ALA A 353 3.50 3.50 13.14
C ALA A 353 3.52 4.60 14.21
N ASP A 354 4.63 4.80 14.92
CA ASP A 354 4.76 5.88 15.91
C ASP A 354 4.64 7.27 15.25
N PHE A 355 5.16 7.45 14.03
CA PHE A 355 4.94 8.67 13.24
C PHE A 355 3.44 8.90 12.97
N SER A 356 2.75 7.88 12.45
CA SER A 356 1.33 8.00 12.11
C SER A 356 0.43 8.15 13.34
N ILE A 357 0.75 7.51 14.47
CA ILE A 357 0.07 7.72 15.76
C ILE A 357 0.17 9.19 16.18
N ALA A 358 1.37 9.77 16.12
CA ALA A 358 1.58 11.17 16.48
C ALA A 358 0.84 12.13 15.54
N ALA A 359 0.84 11.83 14.22
CA ALA A 359 0.15 12.63 13.22
C ALA A 359 -1.38 12.62 13.42
N ASN A 360 -1.97 11.45 13.64
CA ASN A 360 -3.42 11.30 13.86
C ASN A 360 -3.86 11.95 15.17
N LEU A 361 -3.10 11.75 16.25
CA LEU A 361 -3.37 12.42 17.53
C LEU A 361 -3.35 13.96 17.40
N LYS A 362 -2.43 14.50 16.60
CA LYS A 362 -2.33 15.94 16.33
C LYS A 362 -3.49 16.44 15.46
N ALA A 363 -3.95 15.64 14.50
CA ALA A 363 -5.02 16.01 13.59
C ALA A 363 -6.38 16.07 14.30
N ASP A 364 -6.75 15.02 15.05
CA ASP A 364 -7.93 15.03 15.90
C ASP A 364 -7.76 14.14 17.13
N ALA A 365 -7.39 14.76 18.26
CA ALA A 365 -7.23 14.05 19.51
C ALA A 365 -8.54 13.46 20.08
N ARG A 366 -9.71 13.94 19.63
CA ARG A 366 -11.00 13.41 20.08
C ARG A 366 -11.23 12.03 19.47
N LEU A 367 -10.87 11.87 18.21
CA LEU A 367 -11.05 10.62 17.46
C LEU A 367 -9.89 9.64 17.67
N PHE A 368 -8.66 10.15 17.72
CA PHE A 368 -7.44 9.32 17.64
C PHE A 368 -6.61 9.26 18.93
N SER A 369 -7.22 9.55 20.09
CA SER A 369 -6.54 9.45 21.40
C SER A 369 -5.99 8.05 21.71
N ALA A 370 -6.60 6.99 21.15
CA ALA A 370 -6.18 5.61 21.37
C ALA A 370 -5.10 5.12 20.40
N GLY A 371 -4.83 5.84 19.30
CA GLY A 371 -3.84 5.43 18.30
C GLY A 371 -4.19 5.84 16.87
N MET A 372 -3.43 5.32 15.92
CA MET A 372 -3.69 5.50 14.48
C MET A 372 -4.73 4.49 13.98
N PRO A 373 -5.64 4.88 13.08
CA PRO A 373 -6.53 3.92 12.43
C PRO A 373 -5.76 3.00 11.47
N LEU A 374 -6.09 1.70 11.52
CA LEU A 374 -5.56 0.70 10.58
C LEU A 374 -6.52 0.53 9.40
N HIS A 375 -6.61 1.55 8.55
CA HIS A 375 -7.47 1.55 7.36
C HIS A 375 -7.16 0.38 6.40
N ASP A 376 -6.03 0.46 5.70
CA ASP A 376 -5.61 -0.49 4.67
C ASP A 376 -5.42 -1.92 5.22
N PRO A 377 -4.79 -2.11 6.41
CA PRO A 377 -4.62 -3.45 6.95
C PRO A 377 -5.94 -4.14 7.28
N LEU A 378 -7.00 -3.39 7.64
CA LEU A 378 -8.32 -3.98 7.86
C LEU A 378 -8.90 -4.53 6.56
N ALA A 379 -8.79 -3.81 5.43
CA ALA A 379 -9.25 -4.31 4.14
C ALA A 379 -8.52 -5.60 3.72
N ALA A 380 -7.20 -5.66 3.92
CA ALA A 380 -6.43 -6.87 3.68
C ALA A 380 -6.87 -8.03 4.60
N ALA A 381 -7.17 -7.74 5.87
CA ALA A 381 -7.65 -8.75 6.81
C ALA A 381 -9.06 -9.25 6.45
N VAL A 382 -9.98 -8.36 6.05
CA VAL A 382 -11.32 -8.73 5.57
C VAL A 382 -11.27 -9.59 4.31
N ALA A 383 -10.31 -9.33 3.41
CA ALA A 383 -10.09 -10.18 2.25
C ALA A 383 -9.64 -11.61 2.61
N VAL A 384 -8.94 -11.77 3.72
CA VAL A 384 -8.52 -13.08 4.26
C VAL A 384 -9.64 -13.75 5.05
N ASP A 385 -10.29 -12.98 5.91
CA ASP A 385 -11.33 -13.42 6.82
C ASP A 385 -12.50 -12.41 6.83
N PRO A 386 -13.51 -12.62 5.97
CA PRO A 386 -14.64 -11.71 5.88
C PRO A 386 -15.51 -11.71 7.14
N THR A 387 -15.33 -12.69 8.06
CA THR A 387 -16.10 -12.72 9.32
C THR A 387 -15.67 -11.64 10.31
N LEU A 388 -14.60 -10.89 10.02
CA LEU A 388 -14.18 -9.73 10.81
C LEU A 388 -15.19 -8.60 10.75
N VAL A 389 -16.03 -8.55 9.71
CA VAL A 389 -17.02 -7.48 9.52
C VAL A 389 -18.41 -8.03 9.27
N SER A 390 -19.42 -7.22 9.60
CA SER A 390 -20.79 -7.43 9.12
C SER A 390 -21.14 -6.35 8.10
N CYS A 391 -21.67 -6.77 6.96
CA CYS A 391 -22.02 -5.87 5.86
C CYS A 391 -23.53 -5.72 5.69
N ILE A 392 -23.93 -4.61 5.07
CA ILE A 392 -25.23 -4.46 4.41
C ILE A 392 -25.02 -4.45 2.89
N ASP A 393 -25.98 -4.96 2.14
CA ASP A 393 -25.94 -4.95 0.68
C ASP A 393 -26.74 -3.77 0.15
N LEU A 394 -26.05 -2.76 -0.38
CA LEU A 394 -26.64 -1.49 -0.78
C LEU A 394 -26.18 -1.12 -2.20
N PRO A 395 -27.08 -0.75 -3.13
CA PRO A 395 -26.67 -0.02 -4.33
C PRO A 395 -26.01 1.28 -3.88
N MET A 396 -24.76 1.46 -4.25
CA MET A 396 -23.94 2.60 -3.83
C MET A 396 -23.61 3.46 -5.04
N LYS A 397 -23.45 4.77 -4.81
CA LYS A 397 -22.87 5.71 -5.76
C LYS A 397 -21.83 6.60 -5.08
N VAL A 398 -21.01 7.26 -5.89
CA VAL A 398 -20.15 8.35 -5.44
C VAL A 398 -20.59 9.63 -6.12
N GLU A 399 -20.87 10.66 -5.34
CA GLU A 399 -21.23 11.96 -5.92
C GLU A 399 -20.06 12.51 -6.73
N THR A 400 -20.30 12.86 -7.99
CA THR A 400 -19.27 13.40 -8.90
C THR A 400 -19.39 14.91 -9.06
N GLN A 401 -20.47 15.52 -8.56
CA GLN A 401 -20.75 16.95 -8.70
C GLN A 401 -21.09 17.57 -7.35
N THR A 402 -20.97 18.90 -7.27
CA THR A 402 -21.40 19.70 -6.12
C THR A 402 -22.21 20.88 -6.62
N GLY A 403 -23.30 21.19 -5.89
CA GLY A 403 -24.16 22.33 -6.21
C GLY A 403 -25.30 22.01 -7.18
N ASP A 404 -25.49 20.74 -7.53
CA ASP A 404 -26.60 20.21 -8.33
C ASP A 404 -27.81 19.78 -7.49
N PHE A 405 -27.77 20.03 -6.18
CA PHE A 405 -28.77 19.60 -5.17
C PHE A 405 -28.84 18.09 -4.91
N HIS A 406 -27.92 17.29 -5.47
CA HIS A 406 -27.88 15.84 -5.27
C HIS A 406 -26.80 15.42 -4.26
N GLY A 407 -25.72 16.20 -4.11
CA GLY A 407 -24.75 15.97 -3.06
C GLY A 407 -23.51 16.84 -3.16
N THR A 408 -22.42 16.32 -2.59
CA THR A 408 -21.09 16.93 -2.62
C THR A 408 -20.12 15.91 -3.15
N ARG A 409 -19.34 16.33 -4.15
CA ARG A 409 -18.34 15.52 -4.84
C ARG A 409 -17.46 14.72 -3.88
N GLY A 410 -17.23 13.45 -4.22
CA GLY A 410 -16.46 12.48 -3.46
C GLY A 410 -17.22 11.79 -2.32
N ARG A 411 -18.44 12.25 -2.00
CA ARG A 411 -19.27 11.60 -0.98
C ARG A 411 -19.74 10.23 -1.48
N THR A 412 -19.48 9.20 -0.69
CA THR A 412 -20.06 7.86 -0.87
C THR A 412 -21.44 7.79 -0.22
N ILE A 413 -22.45 7.35 -0.97
CA ILE A 413 -23.83 7.29 -0.49
C ILE A 413 -24.59 6.14 -1.16
N GLY A 414 -25.69 5.68 -0.54
CA GLY A 414 -26.62 4.77 -1.22
C GLY A 414 -27.23 5.44 -2.45
N ASP A 415 -27.27 4.71 -3.57
CA ASP A 415 -27.86 5.16 -4.82
C ASP A 415 -29.40 5.08 -4.76
N PRO A 416 -30.12 6.22 -4.78
CA PRO A 416 -31.58 6.22 -4.77
C PRO A 416 -32.20 5.53 -5.99
N GLU A 417 -31.56 5.58 -7.16
CA GLU A 417 -32.07 4.91 -8.36
C GLU A 417 -31.91 3.40 -8.25
N GLY A 418 -30.75 2.94 -7.79
CA GLY A 418 -30.48 1.54 -7.49
C GLY A 418 -31.43 0.96 -6.44
N LEU A 419 -31.86 1.74 -5.44
CA LEU A 419 -32.81 1.28 -4.42
C LEU A 419 -34.18 0.87 -4.99
N ILE A 420 -34.62 1.52 -6.08
CA ILE A 420 -35.90 1.21 -6.74
C ILE A 420 -35.73 0.24 -7.92
N ASN A 421 -34.50 -0.15 -8.24
CA ASN A 421 -34.17 -1.09 -9.31
C ASN A 421 -33.69 -2.44 -8.72
N PRO A 422 -34.51 -3.51 -8.74
CA PRO A 422 -34.11 -4.82 -8.21
C PRO A 422 -32.88 -5.44 -8.88
N GLY A 423 -32.54 -5.01 -10.09
CA GLY A 423 -31.37 -5.49 -10.84
C GLY A 423 -30.12 -4.64 -10.66
N ALA A 424 -30.16 -3.59 -9.84
CA ALA A 424 -28.98 -2.75 -9.60
C ALA A 424 -27.88 -3.54 -8.88
N PRO A 425 -26.60 -3.35 -9.27
CA PRO A 425 -25.46 -3.85 -8.51
C PRO A 425 -25.53 -3.44 -7.04
N ARG A 426 -25.01 -4.30 -6.16
CA ARG A 426 -24.94 -4.04 -4.72
C ARG A 426 -23.51 -4.17 -4.25
N VAL A 427 -23.13 -3.26 -3.37
CA VAL A 427 -21.86 -3.29 -2.64
C VAL A 427 -22.12 -3.82 -1.24
N HIS A 428 -21.25 -4.71 -0.77
CA HIS A 428 -21.22 -5.19 0.61
C HIS A 428 -20.53 -4.14 1.49
N VAL A 429 -21.30 -3.22 2.08
CA VAL A 429 -20.78 -2.11 2.90
C VAL A 429 -20.60 -2.56 4.35
N ALA A 430 -19.35 -2.58 4.82
CA ALA A 430 -19.03 -2.96 6.20
C ALA A 430 -19.46 -1.86 7.20
N LEU A 431 -20.25 -2.23 8.22
CA LEU A 431 -20.76 -1.30 9.23
C LEU A 431 -20.43 -1.70 10.67
N ASN A 432 -20.08 -2.96 10.92
CA ASN A 432 -19.53 -3.39 12.21
C ASN A 432 -18.27 -4.20 11.98
N VAL A 433 -17.38 -4.18 12.97
CA VAL A 433 -16.09 -4.88 12.95
C VAL A 433 -15.80 -5.50 14.31
N ASP A 434 -15.24 -6.71 14.31
CA ASP A 434 -14.58 -7.31 15.48
C ASP A 434 -13.17 -6.70 15.64
N ALA A 435 -13.14 -5.44 16.11
CA ALA A 435 -11.91 -4.66 16.21
C ALA A 435 -10.90 -5.27 17.19
N GLU A 436 -11.37 -5.88 18.28
CA GLU A 436 -10.50 -6.51 19.28
C GLU A 436 -9.76 -7.71 18.66
N ARG A 437 -10.50 -8.62 18.00
CA ARG A 437 -9.90 -9.76 17.30
C ARG A 437 -8.93 -9.30 16.22
N PHE A 438 -9.33 -8.33 15.40
CA PHE A 438 -8.48 -7.80 14.34
C PHE A 438 -7.16 -7.23 14.89
N LEU A 439 -7.22 -6.35 15.91
CA LEU A 439 -6.05 -5.68 16.47
C LEU A 439 -5.09 -6.66 17.16
N ASP A 440 -5.62 -7.65 17.87
CA ASP A 440 -4.80 -8.68 18.52
C ASP A 440 -4.11 -9.56 17.49
N GLU A 441 -4.84 -10.05 16.49
CA GLU A 441 -4.25 -10.88 15.45
C GLU A 441 -3.25 -10.10 14.58
N PHE A 442 -3.55 -8.85 14.22
CA PHE A 442 -2.63 -7.99 13.46
C PHE A 442 -1.33 -7.77 14.25
N SER A 443 -1.45 -7.37 15.51
CA SER A 443 -0.29 -7.13 16.38
C SER A 443 0.55 -8.39 16.58
N THR A 444 -0.11 -9.55 16.75
CA THR A 444 0.53 -10.85 16.93
C THR A 444 1.24 -11.31 15.65
N ARG A 445 0.61 -11.16 14.48
CA ARG A 445 1.23 -11.46 13.18
C ARG A 445 2.49 -10.61 12.93
N ILE A 446 2.45 -9.31 13.27
CA ILE A 446 3.63 -8.44 13.15
C ILE A 446 4.70 -8.81 14.19
N ALA A 447 4.33 -9.06 15.43
CA ALA A 447 5.30 -9.48 16.45
C ALA A 447 5.96 -10.81 16.08
N GLY A 448 5.27 -11.70 15.35
CA GLY A 448 5.73 -13.04 14.98
C GLY A 448 5.75 -13.98 16.18
N ASN A 449 4.66 -13.95 16.97
CA ASN A 449 4.43 -14.78 18.15
C ASN A 449 3.24 -15.72 17.97
#